data_AF-A0A831X8C3-F1
#
_entry.id   AF-A0A831X8C3-F1
#
_cell.length_a   1.000
_cell.length_b   1.000
_cell.length_c   1.000
_cell.angle_alpha   90.00
_cell.angle_beta   90.00
_cell.angle_gamma   90.00
#
_symmetry.space_group_name_H-M   'P 1'
#
loop_
_entity.id
_entity.type
_entity.pdbx_description
1 polymer ?
#
loop_
_entity_poly.entity_id
_entity_poly.type
_entity_poly.pdbx_seq_one_letter_code
_entity_poly.pdbx_strand_id
1 'polypeptide(L)'
;MTPAESEDLRLADLLARGIRREDGAEAYLVAEVSGLVELDDVTRAARRAELLARATGRPVVAAVAGERIAPDLDRIARESGVWRVLDGVALPPGVDLPPAS
;
A
#
# COMPACT_ATOMS: atom_id res chain seq x y z
N MET A 1 -9.62 -10.99 13.99
CA MET A 1 -10.27 -9.89 13.26
C MET A 1 -11.61 -9.60 13.92
N THR A 2 -11.80 -8.37 14.38
CA THR A 2 -13.05 -7.86 14.97
C THR A 2 -13.99 -7.33 13.87
N PRO A 3 -15.27 -7.06 14.17
CA PRO A 3 -16.17 -6.43 13.22
C PRO A 3 -15.68 -5.05 12.74
N ALA A 4 -15.10 -4.25 13.63
CA ALA A 4 -14.56 -2.93 13.30
C ALA A 4 -13.32 -3.03 12.38
N GLU A 5 -12.40 -3.97 12.65
CA GLU A 5 -11.25 -4.23 11.76
C GLU A 5 -11.70 -4.74 10.39
N SER A 6 -12.73 -5.60 10.35
CA SER A 6 -13.30 -6.08 9.11
C SER A 6 -13.96 -4.94 8.31
N GLU A 7 -14.60 -3.99 8.97
CA GLU A 7 -15.19 -2.83 8.31
C GLU A 7 -14.12 -1.88 7.79
N ASP A 8 -13.07 -1.63 8.57
CA ASP A 8 -11.93 -0.84 8.11
C ASP A 8 -11.28 -1.43 6.85
N LEU A 9 -11.13 -2.75 6.78
CA LEU A 9 -10.63 -3.42 5.57
C LEU A 9 -11.57 -3.28 4.37
N ARG A 10 -12.90 -3.27 4.57
CA ARG A 10 -13.88 -3.09 3.48
C ARG A 10 -13.84 -1.68 2.90
N LEU A 11 -13.36 -0.71 3.66
CA LEU A 11 -13.21 0.66 3.24
C LEU A 11 -11.91 0.92 2.46
N ALA A 12 -11.10 -0.12 2.18
CA ALA A 12 -9.98 -0.02 1.25
C ALA A 12 -10.48 0.24 -0.16
N ASP A 13 -9.79 1.11 -0.90
CA ASP A 13 -10.14 1.41 -2.29
C ASP A 13 -9.91 0.19 -3.20
N LEU A 14 -8.89 -0.61 -2.90
CA LEU A 14 -8.60 -1.84 -3.62
C LEU A 14 -8.04 -2.93 -2.71
N LEU A 15 -8.60 -4.13 -2.87
CA LEU A 15 -8.06 -5.38 -2.34
C LEU A 15 -7.86 -6.35 -3.49
N ALA A 16 -6.68 -6.94 -3.59
CA ALA A 16 -6.37 -7.96 -4.58
C ALA A 16 -5.72 -9.18 -3.94
N ARG A 17 -5.86 -10.32 -4.61
CA ARG A 17 -5.19 -11.58 -4.28
C ARG A 17 -4.47 -12.09 -5.51
N GLY A 18 -3.24 -12.58 -5.33
CA GLY A 18 -2.43 -13.09 -6.42
C GLY A 18 -1.36 -14.06 -5.92
N ILE A 19 -0.50 -14.46 -6.85
CA ILE A 19 0.67 -15.31 -6.59
C ILE A 19 1.93 -14.47 -6.79
N ARG A 20 2.80 -14.41 -5.78
CA ARG A 20 4.11 -13.76 -5.88
C ARG A 20 4.99 -14.51 -6.86
N ARG A 21 5.63 -13.77 -7.76
CA ARG A 21 6.48 -14.37 -8.80
C ARG A 21 7.81 -14.86 -8.24
N GLU A 22 8.34 -14.25 -7.18
CA GLU A 22 9.63 -14.65 -6.64
C GLU A 22 9.64 -16.03 -5.96
N ASP A 23 8.55 -16.44 -5.32
CA ASP A 23 8.49 -17.64 -4.49
C ASP A 23 7.23 -18.50 -4.72
N GLY A 24 6.32 -18.09 -5.61
CA GLY A 24 5.08 -18.81 -5.90
C GLY A 24 4.06 -18.79 -4.77
N ALA A 25 4.25 -17.97 -3.73
CA ALA A 25 3.34 -17.91 -2.60
C ALA A 25 2.08 -17.09 -2.93
N GLU A 26 0.93 -17.53 -2.41
CA GLU A 26 -0.28 -16.69 -2.36
C GLU A 26 -0.02 -15.45 -1.51
N ALA A 27 -0.38 -14.28 -2.04
CA ALA A 27 -0.24 -13.00 -1.39
C ALA A 27 -1.44 -12.11 -1.67
N TYR A 28 -1.62 -11.10 -0.83
CA TYR A 28 -2.62 -10.07 -1.02
C TYR A 28 -1.98 -8.72 -1.28
N LEU A 29 -2.78 -7.79 -1.80
CA LEU A 29 -2.43 -6.39 -1.93
C LEU A 29 -3.61 -5.56 -1.43
N VAL A 30 -3.30 -4.49 -0.70
CA VAL A 30 -4.24 -3.43 -0.36
C VAL A 30 -3.71 -2.11 -0.88
N ALA A 31 -4.56 -1.31 -1.52
CA ALA A 31 -4.20 0.02 -1.98
C ALA A 31 -5.23 1.06 -1.57
N GLU A 32 -4.72 2.24 -1.22
CA GLU A 32 -5.48 3.48 -1.08
C GLU A 32 -5.19 4.36 -2.30
N VAL A 33 -6.22 5.02 -2.83
CA VAL A 33 -6.15 5.77 -4.09
C VAL A 33 -6.63 7.20 -3.85
N SER A 34 -5.77 8.17 -4.14
CA SER A 34 -6.07 9.60 -4.02
C SER A 34 -5.40 10.40 -5.14
N GLY A 35 -5.95 11.57 -5.49
CA GLY A 35 -5.31 12.43 -6.50
C GLY A 35 -3.93 12.91 -6.04
N LEU A 36 -3.86 13.44 -4.82
CA LEU A 36 -2.63 13.75 -4.10
C LEU A 36 -2.53 12.80 -2.92
N VAL A 37 -1.45 12.03 -2.85
CA VAL A 37 -1.21 11.11 -1.74
C VAL A 37 -0.89 11.90 -0.47
N GLU A 38 -1.66 11.65 0.58
CA GLU A 38 -1.54 12.26 1.90
C GLU A 38 -1.07 11.25 2.97
N LEU A 39 -0.74 11.77 4.16
CA LEU A 39 -0.29 10.93 5.29
C LEU A 39 -1.34 9.89 5.69
N ASP A 40 -2.63 10.23 5.62
CA ASP A 40 -3.69 9.30 6.00
C ASP A 40 -3.78 8.13 5.01
N ASP A 41 -3.55 8.35 3.71
CA ASP A 41 -3.52 7.28 2.72
C ASP A 41 -2.42 6.26 3.05
N VAL A 42 -1.22 6.74 3.38
CA VAL A 42 -0.10 5.89 3.80
C VAL A 42 -0.43 5.12 5.08
N THR A 43 -1.04 5.80 6.05
CA THR A 43 -1.40 5.21 7.35
C THR A 43 -2.48 4.15 7.19
N ARG A 44 -3.52 4.41 6.39
CA ARG A 44 -4.58 3.45 6.07
C ARG A 44 -4.01 2.24 5.33
N ALA A 45 -3.20 2.45 4.29
CA ALA A 45 -2.57 1.36 3.53
C ALA A 45 -1.73 0.45 4.43
N ALA A 46 -0.84 1.02 5.24
CA ALA A 46 0.03 0.25 6.14
C ALA A 46 -0.78 -0.52 7.20
N ARG A 47 -1.72 0.16 7.89
CA ARG A 47 -2.59 -0.45 8.90
C ARG A 47 -3.40 -1.60 8.30
N ARG A 48 -4.08 -1.36 7.17
CA ARG A 48 -4.93 -2.36 6.51
C ARG A 48 -4.11 -3.55 6.00
N ALA A 49 -2.88 -3.33 5.53
CA ALA A 49 -2.00 -4.43 5.15
C ALA A 49 -1.67 -5.32 6.34
N GLU A 50 -1.40 -4.73 7.50
CA GLU A 50 -1.17 -5.47 8.74
C GLU A 50 -2.42 -6.26 9.17
N LEU A 51 -3.61 -5.62 9.15
CA LEU A 51 -4.89 -6.29 9.46
C LEU A 51 -5.11 -7.51 8.56
N LEU A 52 -4.90 -7.34 7.25
CA LEU A 52 -5.12 -8.39 6.26
C LEU A 52 -4.09 -9.51 6.40
N ALA A 53 -2.83 -9.19 6.69
CA ALA A 53 -1.79 -10.18 6.96
C ALA A 53 -2.14 -11.04 8.16
N ARG A 54 -2.57 -10.42 9.28
CA ARG A 54 -3.01 -11.16 10.48
C ARG A 54 -4.25 -12.00 10.22
N ALA A 55 -5.20 -11.51 9.43
CA ALA A 55 -6.45 -12.22 9.14
C ALA A 55 -6.25 -13.43 8.22
N THR A 56 -5.31 -13.35 7.28
CA THR A 56 -5.10 -14.38 6.25
C THR A 56 -3.92 -15.31 6.55
N GLY A 57 -2.97 -14.89 7.40
CA GLY A 57 -1.70 -15.59 7.60
C GLY A 57 -0.83 -15.58 6.35
N ARG A 58 -1.04 -14.64 5.42
CA ARG A 58 -0.32 -14.53 4.14
C ARG A 58 0.44 -13.20 4.05
N PRO A 59 1.48 -13.12 3.21
CA PRO A 59 2.12 -11.86 2.86
C PRO A 59 1.13 -10.88 2.23
N VAL A 60 1.25 -9.60 2.59
CA VAL A 60 0.41 -8.52 2.04
C VAL A 60 1.29 -7.36 1.59
N VAL A 61 1.03 -6.86 0.39
CA VAL A 61 1.65 -5.64 -0.15
C VAL A 61 0.76 -4.46 0.20
N ALA A 62 1.29 -3.50 0.94
CA ALA A 62 0.67 -2.18 1.12
C ALA A 62 1.04 -1.27 -0.04
N ALA A 63 0.07 -0.54 -0.59
CA ALA A 63 0.31 0.45 -1.62
C ALA A 63 -0.52 1.72 -1.43
N VAL A 64 0.02 2.83 -1.90
CA VAL A 64 -0.74 4.06 -2.19
C VAL A 64 -0.65 4.32 -3.69
N ALA A 65 -1.73 4.84 -4.28
CA ALA A 65 -1.77 5.23 -5.67
C ALA A 65 -2.30 6.66 -5.83
N GLY A 66 -1.69 7.42 -6.73
CA GLY A 66 -2.13 8.77 -7.04
C GLY A 66 -1.33 9.44 -8.15
N GLU A 67 -1.59 10.72 -8.40
CA GLU A 67 -0.82 11.47 -9.40
C GLU A 67 0.54 11.89 -8.82
N ARG A 68 0.56 12.33 -7.57
CA ARG A 68 1.74 12.91 -6.91
C ARG A 68 1.76 12.62 -5.42
N ILE A 69 2.95 12.74 -4.84
CA ILE A 69 3.22 12.67 -3.41
C ILE A 69 4.26 13.73 -3.04
N ALA A 70 4.13 14.36 -1.87
CA ALA A 70 5.16 15.28 -1.38
C ALA A 70 6.43 14.50 -0.96
N PRO A 71 7.66 15.04 -1.13
CA PRO A 71 8.90 14.32 -0.79
C PRO A 71 8.96 13.80 0.66
N ASP A 72 8.45 14.56 1.62
CA ASP A 72 8.42 14.12 3.02
C ASP A 72 7.44 12.95 3.25
N LEU A 73 6.31 12.95 2.53
CA LEU A 73 5.35 11.84 2.58
C LEU A 73 5.87 10.61 1.83
N ASP A 74 6.61 10.80 0.74
CA ASP A 74 7.31 9.72 0.04
C ASP A 74 8.26 8.98 0.98
N ARG A 75 9.07 9.74 1.73
CA ARG A 75 9.97 9.19 2.74
C ARG A 75 9.19 8.39 3.79
N ILE A 76 8.08 8.92 4.30
CA ILE A 76 7.24 8.21 5.29
C ILE A 76 6.64 6.93 4.68
N ALA A 77 6.16 6.96 3.44
CA ALA A 77 5.62 5.79 2.75
C ALA A 77 6.68 4.70 2.62
N ARG A 78 7.90 5.07 2.21
CA ARG A 78 9.03 4.13 2.11
C ARG A 78 9.44 3.54 3.45
N GLU A 79 9.58 4.37 4.48
CA GLU A 79 9.90 3.93 5.85
C GLU A 79 8.81 3.01 6.41
N SER A 80 7.56 3.19 5.99
CA SER A 80 6.42 2.34 6.34
C SER A 80 6.29 1.06 5.49
N GLY A 81 7.21 0.82 4.55
CA GLY A 81 7.16 -0.36 3.67
C GLY A 81 6.06 -0.31 2.61
N VAL A 82 5.51 0.88 2.32
CA VAL A 82 4.39 1.09 1.40
C VAL A 82 4.90 1.36 -0.02
N TRP A 83 4.38 0.61 -0.99
CA TRP A 83 4.61 0.85 -2.41
C TRP A 83 3.93 2.16 -2.85
N ARG A 84 4.55 2.89 -3.77
CA ARG A 84 3.95 4.11 -4.34
C ARG A 84 3.69 3.89 -5.81
N VAL A 85 2.43 3.97 -6.22
CA VAL A 85 2.01 3.90 -7.63
C VAL A 85 1.65 5.32 -8.07
N LEU A 86 2.60 6.00 -8.70
CA LEU A 86 2.48 7.43 -9.02
C LEU A 86 2.46 7.63 -10.52
N ASP A 87 1.40 8.25 -11.03
CA ASP A 87 1.20 8.51 -12.47
C ASP A 87 1.46 7.26 -13.34
N GLY A 88 0.91 6.13 -12.90
CA GLY A 88 1.06 4.83 -13.57
C GLY A 88 2.40 4.10 -13.33
N VAL A 89 3.34 4.68 -12.61
CA VAL A 89 4.64 4.07 -12.27
C VAL A 89 4.60 3.45 -10.88
N ALA A 90 4.86 2.14 -10.79
CA ALA A 90 4.96 1.43 -9.51
C ALA A 90 6.40 1.46 -8.96
N LEU A 91 6.57 2.04 -7.78
CA LEU A 91 7.85 2.19 -7.08
C LEU A 91 7.84 1.39 -5.77
N PRO A 92 8.77 0.44 -5.59
CA PRO A 92 8.91 -0.29 -4.33
C PRO A 92 9.43 0.62 -3.20
N PRO A 93 9.23 0.26 -1.92
CA PRO A 93 9.66 1.09 -0.78
C PRO A 93 11.16 1.43 -0.78
N GLY A 94 11.99 0.56 -1.34
CA GLY A 94 13.44 0.75 -1.39
C GLY A 94 13.95 1.68 -2.49
N VAL A 95 13.08 2.25 -3.32
CA VAL A 95 13.47 3.10 -4.46
C VAL A 95 13.00 4.53 -4.21
N ASP A 96 13.91 5.51 -4.25
CA ASP A 96 13.55 6.94 -4.17
C ASP A 96 12.75 7.40 -5.40
N LEU A 97 12.03 8.51 -5.28
CA LEU A 97 11.41 9.13 -6.46
C LEU A 97 12.50 9.51 -7.47
N PRO A 98 12.25 9.31 -8.78
CA PRO A 98 13.11 9.87 -9.80
C PRO A 98 13.12 11.40 -9.67
N PRO A 99 14.24 12.07 -10.01
CA PRO A 99 14.29 13.53 -10.03
C PRO A 99 13.20 14.08 -10.96
N ALA A 100 12.54 15.15 -10.54
CA ALA A 100 11.61 15.87 -11.39
C ALA A 100 12.35 16.34 -12.66
N SER A 101 11.78 16.04 -13.83
CA SER A 101 12.30 16.48 -15.12
C SER A 101 12.10 17.97 -15.34
#